data_AF-A0A936EGN8-F1
#
_entry.id   AF-A0A936EGN8-F1
#
_cell.length_a   1.000
_cell.length_b   1.000
_cell.length_c   1.000
_cell.angle_alpha   90.00
_cell.angle_beta   90.00
_cell.angle_gamma   90.00
#
_symmetry.space_group_name_H-M   'P 1'
#
loop_
_entity.id
_entity.type
_entity.pdbx_description
1 polymer ?
#
loop_
_entity_poly.entity_id
_entity_poly.type
_entity_poly.pdbx_seq_one_letter_code
_entity_poly.pdbx_strand_id
1 'polypeptide(L)'
;MRIVHLAPHLSAAGAFAPDVLALAHAQAQASEGRVKVLGAAPDARTSRVGELELRALAAEWPPRLGRSRALRHHLLGSPLELIHAHCLGERGLHYARLAALRHGAPLILSPLACSAWDQPSEPACVAPPSACCSIR
;
A
#
# COMPACT_ATOMS: atom_id res chain seq x y z
N MET A 1 -8.66 -9.98 -15.97
CA MET A 1 -7.20 -10.15 -15.74
C MET A 1 -6.91 -10.29 -14.26
N ARG A 2 -5.86 -11.00 -13.81
CA ARG A 2 -5.45 -11.04 -12.39
C ARG A 2 -4.50 -9.89 -12.04
N ILE A 3 -5.05 -8.84 -11.46
CA ILE A 3 -4.33 -7.59 -11.19
C ILE A 3 -4.05 -7.46 -9.69
N VAL A 4 -2.82 -7.06 -9.35
CA VAL A 4 -2.46 -6.70 -7.98
C VAL A 4 -2.00 -5.25 -7.93
N HIS A 5 -2.67 -4.46 -7.09
CA HIS A 5 -2.19 -3.17 -6.63
C HIS A 5 -1.31 -3.38 -5.41
N LEU A 6 -0.06 -2.96 -5.50
CA LEU A 6 0.84 -2.94 -4.37
C LEU A 6 0.91 -1.50 -3.85
N ALA A 7 0.34 -1.26 -2.68
CA ALA A 7 0.24 0.05 -2.08
C ALA A 7 1.41 0.32 -1.11
N PRO A 8 1.76 1.60 -0.86
CA PRO A 8 2.66 1.97 0.23
C PRO A 8 2.10 1.49 1.58
N HIS A 9 2.93 1.51 2.62
CA HIS A 9 2.51 1.19 3.99
C HIS A 9 1.10 1.72 4.32
N LEU A 10 0.28 0.89 4.96
CA LEU A 10 -1.03 1.34 5.47
C LEU A 10 -0.83 2.58 6.33
N SER A 11 -1.70 3.58 6.13
CA SER A 11 -1.75 4.78 6.98
C SER A 11 -1.82 4.40 8.47
N ALA A 12 -1.52 5.34 9.37
CA ALA A 12 -1.65 5.13 10.82
C ALA A 12 -3.05 4.64 11.24
N ALA A 13 -4.09 4.90 10.42
CA ALA A 13 -5.45 4.39 10.59
C ALA A 13 -5.68 2.96 10.05
N GLY A 14 -4.65 2.30 9.53
CA GLY A 14 -4.75 0.96 8.94
C GLY A 14 -5.45 0.91 7.58
N ALA A 15 -5.53 2.03 6.86
CA ALA A 15 -6.20 2.15 5.57
C ALA A 15 -5.23 2.45 4.41
N PHE A 16 -5.53 1.92 3.23
CA PHE A 16 -4.82 2.23 1.99
C PHE A 16 -5.14 3.65 1.52
N ALA A 17 -4.24 4.25 0.73
CA ALA A 17 -4.45 5.58 0.17
C ALA A 17 -5.75 5.62 -0.67
N PRO A 18 -6.63 6.63 -0.49
CA PRO A 18 -7.91 6.74 -1.18
C PRO A 18 -7.79 6.63 -2.70
N ASP A 19 -6.78 7.26 -3.30
CA ASP A 19 -6.56 7.24 -4.76
C ASP A 19 -6.23 5.85 -5.27
N VAL A 20 -5.43 5.09 -4.52
CA VAL A 20 -5.10 3.69 -4.84
C VAL A 20 -6.36 2.83 -4.76
N LEU A 21 -7.21 3.06 -3.75
CA LEU A 21 -8.47 2.35 -3.59
C LEU A 21 -9.45 2.68 -4.71
N ALA A 22 -9.62 3.96 -5.06
CA ALA A 22 -10.51 4.40 -6.14
C ALA A 22 -10.08 3.80 -7.49
N LEU A 23 -8.79 3.83 -7.80
CA LEU A 23 -8.26 3.25 -9.02
C LEU A 23 -8.41 1.72 -9.04
N ALA A 24 -8.04 1.05 -7.95
CA ALA A 24 -8.19 -0.40 -7.85
C ALA A 24 -9.65 -0.84 -7.97
N HIS A 25 -10.58 -0.04 -7.42
CA HIS A 25 -12.01 -0.29 -7.54
C HIS A 25 -12.50 -0.11 -8.97
N ALA A 26 -12.09 0.96 -9.67
CA ALA A 26 -12.41 1.15 -11.08
C ALA A 26 -11.86 0.01 -11.96
N GLN A 27 -10.64 -0.45 -11.70
CA GLN A 27 -10.07 -1.60 -12.40
C GLN A 27 -10.77 -2.91 -12.04
N ALA A 28 -11.23 -3.06 -10.80
CA ALA A 28 -12.04 -4.21 -10.38
C ALA A 28 -13.34 -4.28 -11.17
N GLN A 29 -14.02 -3.15 -11.35
CA GLN A 29 -15.23 -3.07 -12.18
C GLN A 29 -14.95 -3.43 -13.64
N ALA A 30 -13.83 -2.96 -14.21
CA ALA A 30 -13.44 -3.27 -15.59
C ALA A 30 -12.93 -4.70 -15.80
N SER A 31 -12.46 -5.37 -14.74
CA SER A 31 -11.80 -6.69 -14.80
C SER A 31 -12.59 -7.82 -14.14
N GLU A 32 -13.90 -7.62 -13.90
CA GLU A 32 -14.80 -8.58 -13.24
C GLU A 32 -14.29 -9.04 -11.86
N GLY A 33 -13.88 -8.09 -11.02
CA GLY A 33 -13.53 -8.36 -9.61
C GLY A 33 -12.18 -9.06 -9.40
N ARG A 34 -11.37 -9.27 -10.43
CA ARG A 34 -10.08 -9.98 -10.32
C ARG A 34 -8.91 -9.09 -9.87
N VAL A 35 -9.19 -8.13 -8.99
CA VAL A 35 -8.22 -7.13 -8.53
C VAL A 35 -8.05 -7.24 -7.01
N LYS A 36 -6.80 -7.16 -6.54
CA LYS A 36 -6.47 -7.13 -5.11
C LYS A 36 -5.59 -5.95 -4.79
N VAL A 37 -5.75 -5.38 -3.61
CA VAL A 37 -4.81 -4.40 -3.04
C VAL A 37 -4.03 -5.07 -1.92
N LEU A 38 -2.71 -5.04 -2.03
CA LEU A 38 -1.78 -5.62 -1.07
C LEU A 38 -0.89 -4.51 -0.50
N GLY A 39 -0.51 -4.65 0.76
CA GLY A 39 0.53 -3.81 1.37
C GLY A 39 1.13 -4.47 2.60
N ALA A 40 2.31 -4.01 3.00
CA ALA A 40 2.93 -4.40 4.26
C ALA A 40 2.42 -3.50 5.40
N ALA A 41 2.11 -4.09 6.56
CA ALA A 41 1.68 -3.37 7.76
C ALA A 41 2.10 -4.10 9.03
N PRO A 42 2.16 -3.43 10.20
CA PRO A 42 2.52 -4.09 11.46
C PRO A 42 1.69 -5.34 11.74
N ASP A 43 0.38 -5.24 11.52
CA ASP A 43 -0.56 -6.34 11.71
C ASP A 43 -1.16 -6.82 10.40
N ALA A 44 -1.31 -8.14 10.27
CA ALA A 44 -2.01 -8.73 9.15
C ALA A 44 -3.53 -8.48 9.28
N ARG A 45 -4.16 -8.07 8.18
CA ARG A 45 -5.59 -7.81 8.11
C ARG A 45 -6.09 -8.10 6.71
N THR A 46 -7.28 -8.66 6.60
CA THR A 46 -7.98 -8.79 5.31
C THR A 46 -9.34 -8.13 5.44
N SER A 47 -9.70 -7.31 4.47
CA SER A 47 -11.01 -6.69 4.36
C SER A 47 -11.48 -6.70 2.90
N ARG A 48 -12.75 -6.37 2.68
CA ARG A 48 -13.34 -6.24 1.34
C ARG A 48 -14.08 -4.93 1.23
N VAL A 49 -14.01 -4.32 0.06
CA VAL A 49 -14.81 -3.14 -0.33
C VAL A 49 -15.48 -3.48 -1.65
N GLY A 50 -16.75 -3.86 -1.59
CA GLY A 50 -17.42 -4.51 -2.73
C GLY A 50 -16.67 -5.79 -3.13
N GLU A 51 -16.32 -5.89 -4.42
CA GLU A 51 -15.57 -7.01 -4.99
C GLU A 51 -14.04 -6.91 -4.79
N LEU A 52 -13.56 -5.80 -4.23
CA LEU A 52 -12.13 -5.56 -4.05
C LEU A 52 -11.62 -6.22 -2.76
N GLU A 53 -10.65 -7.14 -2.89
CA GLU A 53 -9.95 -7.72 -1.75
C GLU A 53 -8.78 -6.82 -1.31
N LEU A 54 -8.81 -6.39 -0.05
CA LEU A 54 -7.77 -5.58 0.57
C LEU A 54 -6.99 -6.45 1.57
N ARG A 55 -5.68 -6.57 1.42
CA ARG A 55 -4.83 -7.35 2.33
C ARG A 55 -3.63 -6.58 2.83
N ALA A 56 -3.63 -6.38 4.14
CA ALA A 56 -2.46 -6.05 4.92
C ALA A 56 -1.71 -7.33 5.27
N LEU A 57 -0.43 -7.41 4.90
CA LEU A 57 0.44 -8.53 5.22
C LEU A 57 1.47 -8.08 6.26
N ALA A 58 1.65 -8.90 7.30
CA ALA A 58 2.50 -8.54 8.43
C ALA A 58 3.91 -8.18 7.98
N ALA A 59 4.40 -7.03 8.46
CA ALA A 59 5.75 -6.56 8.29
C ALA A 59 6.63 -7.14 9.40
N GLU A 60 7.83 -7.56 9.02
CA GLU A 60 8.86 -7.97 9.95
C GLU A 60 9.49 -6.76 10.63
N TRP A 61 9.98 -6.98 11.84
CA TRP A 61 10.80 -5.99 12.52
C TRP A 61 12.18 -5.85 11.83
N PRO A 62 12.73 -4.63 11.71
CA PRO A 62 12.10 -3.35 12.03
C PRO A 62 11.12 -2.89 10.92
N PRO A 63 9.92 -2.42 11.29
CA PRO A 63 8.82 -2.17 10.35
C PRO A 63 9.14 -1.11 9.29
N ARG A 64 10.03 -0.16 9.61
CA ARG A 64 10.49 0.90 8.68
C ARG A 64 11.18 0.36 7.43
N LEU A 65 11.73 -0.86 7.48
CA LEU A 65 12.34 -1.49 6.31
C LEU A 65 11.31 -2.09 5.34
N GLY A 66 10.02 -2.10 5.70
CA GLY A 66 8.96 -2.67 4.86
C GLY A 66 9.18 -4.14 4.50
N ARG A 67 9.99 -4.86 5.28
CA ARG A 67 10.25 -6.28 5.07
C ARG A 67 8.99 -7.07 5.38
N SER A 68 8.58 -7.94 4.47
CA SER A 68 7.44 -8.83 4.71
C SER A 68 7.62 -10.11 3.91
N ARG A 69 8.00 -11.20 4.57
CA ARG A 69 8.02 -12.54 3.95
C ARG A 69 6.63 -12.95 3.47
N ALA A 70 5.57 -12.57 4.19
CA ALA A 70 4.20 -12.84 3.79
C ALA A 70 3.85 -12.17 2.46
N LEU A 71 4.21 -10.89 2.28
CA LEU A 71 4.03 -10.17 1.02
C LEU A 71 4.82 -10.80 -0.12
N ARG A 72 6.11 -11.08 0.10
CA ARG A 72 6.95 -11.73 -0.91
C ARG A 72 6.38 -13.09 -1.31
N HIS A 73 5.99 -13.91 -0.34
CA HIS A 73 5.43 -15.24 -0.60
C HIS A 73 4.12 -15.16 -1.38
N HIS A 74 3.25 -14.21 -1.02
CA HIS A 74 1.97 -14.02 -1.73
C HIS A 74 2.18 -13.62 -3.19
N LEU A 75 3.04 -12.64 -3.46
CA LEU A 75 3.34 -12.17 -4.81
C LEU A 75 3.98 -13.25 -5.69
N LEU A 76 4.83 -14.11 -5.11
CA LEU A 76 5.51 -15.17 -5.87
C LEU A 76 4.67 -16.45 -6.00
N GLY A 77 3.68 -16.65 -5.13
CA GLY A 77 2.92 -17.90 -5.01
C GLY A 77 1.68 -18.00 -5.91
N SER A 78 1.17 -16.89 -6.44
CA SER A 78 -0.03 -16.86 -7.29
C SER A 78 0.29 -16.31 -8.69
N PRO A 79 -0.27 -16.86 -9.78
CA PRO A 79 -0.09 -16.29 -11.12
C PRO A 79 -0.72 -14.91 -11.16
N LEU A 80 0.08 -13.90 -11.51
CA LEU A 80 -0.33 -12.51 -11.69
C LEU A 80 -0.21 -12.15 -13.16
N GLU A 81 -1.18 -11.40 -13.69
CA GLU A 81 -1.18 -10.93 -15.08
C GLU A 81 -0.82 -9.45 -15.17
N LEU A 82 -0.93 -8.70 -14.07
CA LEU A 82 -0.49 -7.31 -13.98
C LEU A 82 -0.15 -6.98 -12.53
N ILE A 83 0.98 -6.29 -12.34
CA ILE A 83 1.39 -5.78 -11.03
C ILE A 83 1.47 -4.26 -11.14
N HIS A 84 0.67 -3.57 -10.33
CA HIS A 84 0.62 -2.11 -10.28
C HIS A 84 1.18 -1.62 -8.96
N ALA A 85 2.42 -1.13 -8.96
CA ALA A 85 3.11 -0.65 -7.77
C ALA A 85 2.92 0.86 -7.58
N HIS A 86 2.37 1.24 -6.42
CA HIS A 86 2.13 2.62 -6.00
C HIS A 86 3.17 3.00 -4.94
N CYS A 87 4.07 3.94 -5.26
CA CYS A 87 5.16 4.46 -4.40
C CYS A 87 5.58 3.59 -3.21
N LEU A 88 6.39 2.60 -3.49
CA LEU A 88 6.87 1.65 -2.50
C LEU A 88 8.27 2.04 -2.04
N GLY A 89 8.56 1.82 -0.74
CA GLY A 89 9.94 1.70 -0.30
C GLY A 89 10.67 0.58 -1.07
N GLU A 90 11.99 0.63 -1.12
CA GLU A 90 12.85 -0.21 -1.97
C GLU A 90 12.48 -1.71 -1.97
N ARG A 91 12.08 -2.26 -0.80
CA ARG A 91 11.71 -3.67 -0.64
C ARG A 91 10.42 -4.06 -1.34
N GLY A 92 9.38 -3.24 -1.27
CA GLY A 92 8.09 -3.54 -1.93
C GLY A 92 8.26 -3.58 -3.45
N LEU A 93 9.00 -2.61 -3.99
CA LEU A 93 9.34 -2.57 -5.41
C LEU A 93 10.20 -3.77 -5.82
N HIS A 94 11.17 -4.17 -4.99
CA HIS A 94 11.97 -5.37 -5.22
C HIS A 94 11.09 -6.63 -5.32
N TYR A 95 10.11 -6.81 -4.43
CA TYR A 95 9.19 -7.95 -4.51
C TYR A 95 8.30 -7.92 -5.75
N ALA A 96 7.79 -6.74 -6.11
CA ALA A 96 7.01 -6.55 -7.32
C ALA A 96 7.80 -6.93 -8.58
N ARG A 97 9.06 -6.48 -8.68
CA ARG A 97 9.95 -6.82 -9.79
C ARG A 97 10.23 -8.31 -9.85
N LEU A 98 10.50 -8.97 -8.72
CA LEU A 98 10.71 -10.42 -8.69
C LEU A 98 9.47 -11.19 -9.14
N ALA A 99 8.28 -10.77 -8.73
CA ALA A 99 7.03 -11.40 -9.15
C ALA A 99 6.72 -11.16 -10.62
N ALA A 100 6.95 -9.94 -11.13
CA ALA A 100 6.82 -9.62 -12.55
C ALA A 100 7.69 -10.53 -13.42
N LEU A 101 8.98 -10.67 -13.06
CA LEU A 101 9.91 -11.56 -13.75
C LEU A 101 9.49 -13.03 -13.67
N ARG A 102 9.03 -13.49 -12.49
CA ARG A 102 8.61 -14.88 -12.29
C ARG A 102 7.39 -15.26 -13.13
N HIS A 103 6.43 -14.36 -13.22
CA HIS A 103 5.14 -14.63 -13.88
C HIS A 103 5.07 -14.14 -15.33
N GLY A 104 6.11 -13.46 -15.82
CA GLY A 104 6.08 -12.80 -17.13
C GLY A 104 5.05 -11.67 -17.20
N ALA A 105 4.73 -11.05 -16.05
CA ALA A 105 3.68 -10.05 -15.94
C ALA A 105 4.24 -8.62 -16.10
N PRO A 106 3.51 -7.71 -16.78
CA PRO A 106 3.85 -6.29 -16.79
C PRO A 106 3.83 -5.70 -15.37
N LEU A 107 4.88 -4.92 -15.07
CA LEU A 107 5.00 -4.11 -13.87
C LEU A 107 4.76 -2.64 -14.21
N ILE A 108 3.65 -2.10 -13.73
CA ILE A 108 3.32 -0.67 -13.85
C ILE A 108 3.78 0.03 -12.57
N LEU A 109 4.56 1.10 -12.73
CA LEU A 109 4.98 1.95 -11.62
C LEU A 109 4.16 3.24 -11.66
N SER A 110 3.42 3.50 -10.58
CA SER A 110 2.75 4.77 -10.35
C SER A 110 3.48 5.51 -9.22
N PRO A 111 4.30 6.51 -9.56
CA PRO A 111 4.85 7.39 -8.56
C PRO A 111 3.70 8.24 -8.00
N LEU A 112 3.25 7.94 -6.79
CA LEU A 112 2.52 8.92 -5.98
C LEU A 112 3.52 10.00 -5.55
N ALA A 113 3.10 11.25 -5.45
CA ALA A 113 3.92 12.26 -4.78
C ALA A 113 4.21 11.76 -3.36
N CYS A 114 5.43 11.29 -3.13
CA CYS A 114 5.84 10.72 -1.85
C CYS A 114 6.10 11.90 -0.91
N SER A 115 5.05 12.50 -0.35
CA SER A 115 5.19 13.52 0.69
C SER A 115 5.50 12.87 2.05
N ALA A 116 6.58 12.07 2.13
CA ALA A 116 7.03 11.48 3.39
C ALA A 116 8.47 10.98 3.42
N TRP A 117 9.29 11.18 2.36
CA TRP A 117 10.73 10.90 2.47
C TRP A 117 11.51 12.01 3.21
N ASP A 118 10.82 13.08 3.65
CA ASP A 118 11.44 14.28 4.22
C ASP A 118 10.89 14.73 5.60
N GLN A 119 10.13 13.90 6.30
CA GLN A 119 9.79 14.22 7.70
C GLN A 119 10.70 13.45 8.66
N PRO A 120 11.75 14.08 9.22
CA PRO A 120 12.36 13.54 10.42
C PRO A 120 11.28 13.43 11.50
N SER A 121 11.26 12.28 12.16
CA SER A 121 10.38 12.01 13.29
C SER A 121 10.74 12.94 14.46
N GLU A 122 10.13 14.13 14.52
CA GLU A 122 9.95 14.87 15.76
C GLU A 122 8.59 14.53 16.38
N PRO A 123 8.51 14.33 17.71
CA PRO A 123 7.23 14.31 18.39
C PRO A 123 6.73 15.75 18.46
N ALA A 124 5.84 16.15 17.54
CA ALA A 124 5.12 17.40 17.71
C ALA A 124 4.12 17.24 18.85
N CYS A 125 4.57 17.56 20.08
CA CYS A 125 3.73 18.07 21.13
C CYS A 125 3.05 19.34 20.61
N VAL A 126 1.89 19.22 19.97
CA VAL A 126 1.02 20.36 19.72
C VAL A 126 0.10 20.49 20.93
N ALA A 127 0.46 21.43 21.80
CA ALA A 127 -0.37 21.91 22.89
C ALA A 127 -1.77 22.31 22.38
N PRO A 128 -2.82 22.17 23.19
CA PRO A 128 -4.16 22.63 22.80
C PRO A 128 -4.16 24.16 22.65
N PRO A 129 -4.84 24.74 21.64
CA PRO A 129 -5.08 26.17 21.61
C PRO A 129 -6.16 26.50 22.66
N SER A 130 -5.75 26.64 23.92
CA SER A 130 -6.55 27.36 24.91
C SER A 130 -6.22 28.85 24.83
N ALA A 131 -7.28 29.64 24.68
CA ALA A 131 -7.39 31.04 25.06
C ALA A 131 -6.51 32.06 24.33
N CYS A 132 -7.13 32.81 23.42
CA CYS A 132 -6.94 34.25 23.41
C CYS A 132 -8.25 34.95 22.99
N CYS A 133 -9.02 35.36 24.00
CA CYS A 133 -10.08 36.34 23.88
C CYS A 133 -9.53 37.70 23.42
N SER A 134 -10.29 38.31 22.51
CA SER A 134 -10.76 39.71 22.44
C SER A 134 -9.85 40.90 22.10
N ILE A 135 -10.54 41.86 21.46
CA ILE A 135 -10.33 43.31 21.29
C ILE A 135 -9.54 43.75 20.04
N ARG A 136 -10.27 44.19 19.01
CA ARG A 136 -10.70 45.60 18.85
C ARG A 136 -12.01 45.69 18.06
#